data_AF-A0A967IFS0-F1
#
_entry.id   AF-A0A967IFS0-F1
#
_cell.length_a   1.000
_cell.length_b   1.000
_cell.length_c   1.000
_cell.angle_alpha   90.00
_cell.angle_beta   90.00
_cell.angle_gamma   90.00
#
_symmetry.space_group_name_H-M   'P 1'
#
loop_
_entity.id
_entity.type
_entity.pdbx_description
1 polymer ?
#
loop_
_entity_poly.entity_id
_entity_poly.type
_entity_poly.pdbx_seq_one_letter_code
_entity_poly.pdbx_strand_id
1 'polypeptide(L)' 'VALDPVEATLTEAISKKAELLVCHHPLIFRPLRQLTPHDETGKLVTRAVREDIAILSAHTNLDR' A
#
# COMPACT_ATOMS: atom_id res chain seq x y z
N VAL A 1 -3.42 -10.20 1.55
CA VAL A 1 -4.68 -9.42 1.38
C VAL A 1 -4.93 -8.68 2.68
N ALA A 2 -5.32 -7.42 2.62
CA ALA A 2 -5.57 -6.57 3.78
C ALA A 2 -6.77 -5.64 3.54
N LEU A 3 -7.33 -5.09 4.62
CA LEU A 3 -8.33 -4.03 4.53
C LEU A 3 -7.64 -2.69 4.19
N ASP A 4 -6.73 -2.24 5.06
CA ASP A 4 -6.01 -0.98 4.92
C ASP A 4 -4.54 -1.19 4.50
N PRO A 5 -3.99 -0.32 3.64
CA PRO A 5 -2.56 -0.30 3.31
C PRO A 5 -1.80 0.50 4.39
N VAL A 6 -1.51 -0.14 5.52
CA VAL A 6 -0.76 0.45 6.64
C VAL A 6 0.59 -0.23 6.87
N GLU A 7 1.46 0.40 7.65
CA GLU A 7 2.83 -0.08 7.93
C GLU A 7 2.88 -1.53 8.43
N ALA A 8 1.91 -1.92 9.27
CA ALA A 8 1.79 -3.29 9.76
C ALA A 8 1.55 -4.30 8.62
N THR A 9 0.65 -3.98 7.68
CA THR A 9 0.30 -4.85 6.56
C THR A 9 1.41 -4.95 5.52
N LEU A 10 2.13 -3.85 5.28
CA LEU A 10 3.31 -3.86 4.41
C LEU A 10 4.44 -4.68 5.04
N THR A 11 4.69 -4.53 6.35
CA THR A 11 5.69 -5.31 7.08
C THR A 11 5.36 -6.80 7.06
N GLU A 12 4.09 -7.17 7.17
CA GLU A 12 3.63 -8.55 7.04
C GLU A 12 3.86 -9.10 5.62
N ALA A 13 3.61 -8.30 4.57
CA ALA A 13 3.88 -8.70 3.20
C ALA A 13 5.39 -8.97 2.98
N ILE A 14 6.24 -8.07 3.49
CA ILE A 14 7.71 -8.22 3.42
C ILE A 14 8.15 -9.50 4.15
N SER A 15 7.67 -9.72 5.39
CA SER A 15 8.08 -10.90 6.18
C SER A 15 7.65 -12.22 5.53
N LYS A 16 6.51 -12.19 4.82
CA LYS A 16 6.00 -13.32 4.04
C LYS A 16 6.65 -13.46 2.66
N LYS A 17 7.57 -12.57 2.28
CA LYS A 17 8.19 -12.49 0.95
C LYS A 17 7.14 -12.40 -0.16
N ALA A 18 6.03 -11.71 0.10
CA ALA A 18 5.00 -11.48 -0.89
C ALA A 18 5.41 -10.32 -1.81
N GLU A 19 5.19 -10.49 -3.11
CA GLU A 19 5.48 -9.47 -4.13
C GLU A 19 4.28 -8.54 -4.39
N LEU A 20 3.11 -8.89 -3.85
CA LEU A 20 1.86 -8.15 -4.05
C LEU A 20 1.03 -8.08 -2.75
N LEU A 21 0.70 -6.85 -2.35
CA LEU A 21 -0.27 -6.55 -1.30
C LEU A 21 -1.58 -6.04 -1.94
N VAL A 22 -2.61 -6.89 -1.91
CA VAL A 22 -3.98 -6.48 -2.29
C VAL A 22 -4.68 -5.88 -1.07
N CYS A 23 -5.11 -4.63 -1.17
CA CYS A 23 -5.83 -3.87 -0.15
C CYS A 23 -7.24 -3.52 -0.64
N HIS A 24 -8.20 -3.40 0.28
CA HIS A 24 -9.51 -2.87 -0.06
C HIS A 24 -9.50 -1.35 -0.16
N HIS A 25 -9.04 -0.67 0.90
CA HIS A 25 -8.94 0.79 0.89
C HIS A 25 -7.75 1.27 0.04
N PRO A 26 -7.92 2.32 -0.79
CA PRO A 26 -6.85 2.82 -1.64
C PRO A 26 -5.76 3.51 -0.82
N LEU A 27 -4.49 3.12 -1.06
CA LEU A 27 -3.33 3.82 -0.49
C LEU A 27 -3.27 5.27 -0.99
N ILE A 28 -3.51 5.45 -2.29
CA ILE A 28 -3.56 6.76 -2.94
C ILE A 28 -5.03 7.10 -3.21
N PHE A 29 -5.73 7.58 -2.19
CA PHE A 29 -7.15 7.98 -2.31
C PHE A 29 -7.32 9.38 -2.91
N ARG A 30 -6.36 10.27 -2.67
CA ARG A 30 -6.29 11.61 -3.26
C ARG A 30 -5.07 11.71 -4.17
N PRO A 31 -5.10 12.56 -5.22
CA PRO A 31 -3.95 12.77 -6.08
C PRO A 31 -2.69 13.15 -5.29
N LEU A 32 -1.59 12.41 -5.51
CA LEU A 32 -0.28 12.75 -4.94
C LEU A 32 0.27 13.99 -5.63
N ARG A 33 0.50 15.07 -4.86
CA ARG A 33 1.14 16.29 -5.36
C ARG A 33 2.67 16.24 -5.30
N GLN A 34 3.20 15.39 -4.43
CA GLN A 34 4.61 15.16 -4.19
C GLN A 34 4.79 13.74 -3.65
N LEU A 35 5.96 13.14 -3.90
CA LEU A 35 6.34 11.86 -3.33
C LEU A 35 7.57 12.05 -2.45
N THR A 36 7.33 12.29 -1.16
CA THR A 36 8.36 12.46 -0.13
C THR A 36 7.99 11.64 1.11
N PRO A 37 8.96 11.16 1.92
CA PRO A 37 8.66 10.40 3.13
C PRO A 37 8.20 11.28 4.31
N HIS A 38 7.64 12.47 4.05
CA HIS A 38 7.21 13.39 5.09
C HIS A 38 5.87 13.02 5.71
N ASP A 39 4.97 12.42 4.93
CA ASP A 39 3.68 11.89 5.40
C ASP A 39 3.62 10.36 5.33
N GLU A 40 2.58 9.77 5.92
CA GLU A 40 2.41 8.32 6.00
C GLU A 40 2.27 7.67 4.63
N THR A 41 1.52 8.29 3.71
CA THR A 41 1.31 7.75 2.36
C THR A 41 2.63 7.72 1.61
N GLY A 42 3.39 8.81 1.63
CA GLY A 42 4.69 8.91 0.98
C GLY A 42 5.73 7.96 1.58
N LYS A 43 5.73 7.76 2.91
CA LYS A 43 6.57 6.74 3.57
C LYS A 43 6.24 5.33 3.08
N LEU A 44 4.95 4.98 3.06
CA LEU A 44 4.50 3.66 2.63
C LEU A 44 4.79 3.39 1.16
N VAL A 45 4.50 4.35 0.27
CA VAL A 45 4.82 4.23 -1.16
C VAL A 45 6.33 4.09 -1.36
N THR A 46 7.13 4.93 -0.70
CA THR A 46 8.60 4.87 -0.82
C THR A 46 9.14 3.52 -0.35
N ARG A 47 8.61 2.99 0.76
CA ARG A 47 9.02 1.70 1.30
C ARG A 47 8.59 0.55 0.40
N ALA A 48 7.34 0.53 -0.05
CA ALA A 48 6.84 -0.49 -0.96
C ALA A 48 7.67 -0.58 -2.25
N VAL A 49 8.06 0.58 -2.82
CA VAL A 49 8.95 0.63 -3.98
C VAL A 49 10.34 0.10 -3.68
N ARG A 50 10.93 0.41 -2.52
CA ARG A 50 12.28 -0.07 -2.14
C ARG A 50 12.35 -1.56 -1.88
N GLU A 51 11.25 -2.14 -1.41
CA GLU A 51 11.14 -3.57 -1.10
C GLU A 51 10.55 -4.38 -2.27
N ASP A 52 10.38 -3.76 -3.44
CA ASP A 52 9.81 -4.36 -4.66
C ASP A 52 8.43 -5.01 -4.44
N ILE A 53 7.56 -4.37 -3.65
CA ILE A 53 6.19 -4.83 -3.39
C ILE A 53 5.17 -3.98 -4.14
N ALA A 54 4.39 -4.62 -5.00
CA ALA A 54 3.24 -4.01 -5.64
C ALA A 54 2.08 -3.86 -4.64
N ILE A 55 1.34 -2.75 -4.73
CA ILE A 55 0.12 -2.52 -3.94
C ILE A 55 -1.06 -2.34 -4.90
N LEU A 56 -2.06 -3.21 -4.79
CA LEU A 56 -3.29 -3.17 -5.58
C LEU A 56 -4.47 -2.78 -4.68
N SER A 57 -5.29 -1.84 -5.13
CA SER A 57 -6.51 -1.44 -4.42
C SER A 57 -7.76 -2.02 -5.11
N ALA A 58 -8.44 -2.93 -4.42
CA ALA A 58 -9.73 -3.49 -4.80
C ALA A 58 -10.82 -2.88 -3.90
N HIS A 59 -11.24 -1.67 -4.25
CA HIS A 59 -12.12 -0.83 -3.44
C HIS A 59 -13.60 -1.14 -3.74
N THR A 60 -14.36 -0.18 -4.25
CA THR A 60 -15.80 -0.35 -4.48
C THR A 60 -16.17 -1.40 -5.53
N ASN A 61 -15.21 -1.87 -6.33
CA ASN A 61 -15.40 -3.02 -7.21
C ASN A 61 -15.51 -4.34 -6.44
N LEU A 62 -15.02 -4.41 -5.20
CA LEU A 62 -15.09 -5.56 -4.29
C LEU A 62 -16.20 -5.42 -3.23
N ASP A 63 -16.94 -4.31 -3.21
CA ASP A 63 -18.13 -4.15 -2.34
C ASP A 63 -19.31 -5.05 -2.76
N ARG A 64 -19.23 -5.66 -3.95
CA ARG A 64 -20.31 -6.38 -4.61
C ARG A 64 -20.08 -7.89 -4.64
#